data_AF-A0A5R9EJJ3-F1
#
_entry.id   AF-A0A5R9EJJ3-F1
#
_cell.length_a   1.000
_cell.length_b   1.000
_cell.length_c   1.000
_cell.angle_alpha   90.00
_cell.angle_beta   90.00
_cell.angle_gamma   90.00
#
_symmetry.space_group_name_H-M   'P 1'
#
loop_
_entity.id
_entity.type
_entity.pdbx_description
1 polymer ?
#
loop_
_entity_poly.entity_id
_entity_poly.type
_entity_poly.pdbx_seq_one_letter_code
_entity_poly.pdbx_strand_id
1 'polypeptide(L)' 'MTPYILRRMQQNGELIPHHITNAGTRYYSSEQLKDYQPETINNDG' A
#
# COMPACT_ATOMS: atom_id res chain seq x y z
N MET A 1 -5.87 4.64 -4.21
CA MET A 1 -5.28 3.41 -3.64
C MET A 1 -6.33 2.71 -2.78
N THR A 2 -6.66 1.45 -3.05
CA THR A 2 -7.63 0.68 -2.25
C THR A 2 -6.92 -0.16 -1.19
N PRO A 3 -7.60 -0.55 -0.08
CA PRO A 3 -7.02 -1.46 0.92
C PRO A 3 -6.56 -2.80 0.36
N TYR A 4 -7.18 -3.27 -0.73
CA TYR A 4 -6.81 -4.51 -1.41
C TYR A 4 -5.41 -4.43 -2.05
N ILE A 5 -5.12 -3.33 -2.77
CA ILE A 5 -3.83 -3.13 -3.43
C ILE A 5 -2.70 -3.08 -2.38
N LEU A 6 -2.91 -2.33 -1.30
CA LEU A 6 -1.96 -2.25 -0.17
C LEU A 6 -1.64 -3.62 0.44
N ARG A 7 -2.63 -4.50 0.55
CA ARG A 7 -2.46 -5.84 1.11
C ARG A 7 -1.67 -6.76 0.18
N ARG A 8 -1.94 -6.70 -1.14
CA ARG A 8 -1.18 -7.45 -2.16
C ARG A 8 0.29 -7.02 -2.18
N MET A 9 0.54 -5.71 -2.15
CA MET A 9 1.90 -5.16 -2.18
C MET A 9 2.68 -5.52 -0.93
N GLN A 10 2.03 -5.53 0.24
CA GLN A 10 2.66 -6.05 1.45
C GLN A 10 3.00 -7.54 1.32
N GLN A 11 2.09 -8.37 0.79
CA GLN A 11 2.34 -9.81 0.61
C GLN A 11 3.50 -10.09 -0.34
N ASN A 12 3.65 -9.26 -1.37
CA ASN A 12 4.74 -9.36 -2.35
C ASN A 12 6.05 -8.72 -1.88
N GLY A 13 6.06 -8.02 -0.74
CA GLY A 13 7.23 -7.30 -0.24
C GLY A 13 7.50 -5.96 -0.92
N GLU A 14 6.61 -5.51 -1.80
CA GLU A 14 6.70 -4.26 -2.57
C GLU A 14 6.42 -3.03 -1.69
N LEU A 15 5.57 -3.17 -0.67
CA LEU A 15 5.24 -2.10 0.26
C LEU A 15 5.02 -2.63 1.68
N ILE A 16 6.04 -2.49 2.52
CA ILE A 16 5.96 -2.90 3.92
C ILE A 16 5.44 -1.74 4.77
N PRO A 17 4.36 -1.92 5.56
CA PRO A 17 3.90 -0.88 6.47
C PRO A 17 5.02 -0.44 7.42
N HIS A 18 5.18 0.86 7.60
CA HIS A 18 6.14 1.42 8.54
C HIS A 18 5.85 1.01 10.00
N HIS A 19 4.57 0.89 10.33
CA HIS A 19 4.14 0.39 11.64
C HIS A 19 2.89 -0.47 11.53
N ILE A 20 2.84 -1.54 12.32
CA ILE A 20 1.67 -2.39 12.50
C ILE A 20 1.36 -2.42 13.99
N THR A 21 0.13 -2.05 14.35
CA THR A 21 -0.31 -2.13 15.76
C THR A 21 -0.58 -3.58 16.15
N ASN A 22 -0.65 -3.86 17.45
CA ASN A 22 -1.01 -5.18 17.97
C ASN A 22 -2.41 -5.65 17.51
N ALA A 23 -3.30 -4.72 17.17
CA ALA A 23 -4.63 -5.00 16.61
C ALA A 23 -4.64 -5.19 15.08
N GLY A 24 -3.49 -5.05 14.41
CA GLY A 24 -3.34 -5.27 12.97
C GLY A 24 -3.58 -4.04 12.08
N THR A 25 -3.69 -2.84 12.66
CA THR A 25 -3.78 -1.59 11.88
C THR A 25 -2.42 -1.26 11.27
N ARG A 26 -2.40 -0.93 9.98
CA ARG A 26 -1.18 -0.63 9.22
C ARG A 26 -1.07 0.88 9.00
N TYR A 27 0.10 1.42 9.28
CA TYR A 27 0.44 2.82 9.05
C TYR A 27 1.57 2.91 8.04
N TYR A 28 1.38 3.75 7.04
CA TYR A 28 2.36 4.05 6.00
C TYR A 28 2.89 5.47 6.22
N SER A 29 4.20 5.67 6.02
CA SER A 29 4.78 7.01 6.12
C SER A 29 4.42 7.84 4.90
N SER A 30 4.50 9.18 5.01
CA SER A 30 4.28 10.06 3.87
C SER A 30 5.24 9.77 2.72
N GLU A 31 6.48 9.35 3.01
CA GLU A 31 7.47 8.96 1.99
C GLU A 31 7.07 7.71 1.25
N GLN A 32 6.58 6.69 1.97
CA GLN A 32 6.03 5.47 1.38
C GLN A 32 4.81 5.71 0.49
N LEU A 33 4.16 6.87 0.62
CA LEU A 33 3.03 7.25 -0.22
C LEU A 33 3.43 8.18 -1.38
N LYS A 34 4.62 8.79 -1.34
CA LYS A 34 5.10 9.71 -2.40
C LYS A 34 5.39 8.99 -3.72
N ASP A 35 5.89 7.76 -3.63
CA ASP A 35 6.17 6.93 -4.80
C ASP A 35 4.89 6.35 -5.42
N TYR A 36 3.74 6.54 -4.76
CA TYR A 36 2.44 6.03 -5.19
C TYR A 36 1.61 7.14 -5.83
N GLN A 37 1.98 7.52 -7.06
CA GLN A 37 1.06 8.27 -7.92
C GLN A 37 0.07 7.29 -8.56
N PRO A 38 -1.26 7.51 -8.43
CA PRO A 38 -2.29 6.59 -8.93
C PRO A 38 -2.41 6.49 -10.47
N GLU A 39 -1.44 6.94 -11.26
CA GLU A 39 -1.55 7.06 -12.73
C GLU A 39 -1.33 5.76 -13.53
N THR A 40 -1.36 4.58 -12.92
CA THR A 40 -1.30 3.31 -13.68
C THR A 40 -2.20 2.23 -13.11
N ILE A 41 -3.46 2.56 -12.84
CA ILE A 41 -4.53 1.54 -12.94
C ILE A 41 -5.28 1.83 -14.23
N ASN A 42 -4.74 1.29 -15.33
CA ASN A 42 -5.46 1.23 -16.58
C ASN A 42 -6.75 0.44 -16.36
N ASN A 43 -7.82 0.98 -16.93
CA ASN A 43 -9.10 0.32 -17.09
C ASN A 43 -8.92 -0.87 -18.03
N ASP A 44 -8.74 -2.06 -17.47
CA ASP A 44 -8.82 -3.29 -18.25
C ASP A 44 -10.15 -3.98 -17.90
N GLY A 45 -11.12 -3.77 -18.81
CA GLY A 45 -12.29 -4.60 -19.15
C GLY A 45 -12.96 -5.47 -18.09
#